data_AF-A0A2G6NR40-F1
#
_entry.id   AF-A0A2G6NR40-F1
#
_cell.length_a   1.000
_cell.length_b   1.000
_cell.length_c   1.000
_cell.angle_alpha   90.00
_cell.angle_beta   90.00
_cell.angle_gamma   90.00
#
_symmetry.space_group_name_H-M   'P 1'
#
loop_
_entity.id
_entity.type
_entity.pdbx_description
1 polymer ?
#
loop_
_entity_poly.entity_id
_entity_poly.type
_entity_poly.pdbx_seq_one_letter_code
_entity_poly.pdbx_strand_id
1 'polypeptide(L)'
;MNLFEKINKKIQTRYFNKIDRAVDEVKFGLYARINLEVQKKNEKEPGLFAAAVVNNMFSLPPKTIEAEKYQRENKKKIEDYIKTIKNDSDKKYALAQALTIRHQVVFNSIGSGGSDDFTRIPLNNMTKKGIITNDIKIITPTQFIKFAKKYFNSSPDY
;
A
#
# COMPACT_ATOMS: atom_id res chain seq x y z
N MET A 1 -8.49 -30.56 -16.22
CA MET A 1 -8.18 -29.15 -16.47
C MET A 1 -7.81 -28.96 -17.94
N ASN A 2 -8.69 -28.34 -18.72
CA ASN A 2 -8.55 -28.20 -20.18
C ASN A 2 -7.57 -27.06 -20.56
N LEU A 3 -7.15 -27.01 -21.83
CA LEU A 3 -6.14 -26.05 -22.31
C LEU A 3 -6.58 -24.58 -22.11
N PHE A 4 -7.88 -24.31 -22.29
CA PHE A 4 -8.48 -23.00 -22.06
C PHE A 4 -8.43 -22.57 -20.60
N GLU A 5 -8.71 -23.46 -19.64
CA GLU A 5 -8.55 -23.19 -18.21
C GLU A 5 -7.09 -22.88 -17.84
N LYS A 6 -6.12 -23.57 -18.45
CA LYS A 6 -4.69 -23.30 -18.21
C LYS A 6 -4.26 -21.93 -18.74
N ILE A 7 -4.74 -21.55 -19.93
CA ILE A 7 -4.46 -20.23 -20.54
C ILE A 7 -5.09 -19.12 -19.70
N ASN A 8 -6.36 -19.26 -19.32
CA ASN A 8 -7.07 -18.30 -18.49
C ASN A 8 -6.40 -18.12 -17.12
N LYS A 9 -5.98 -19.21 -16.46
CA LYS A 9 -5.23 -19.15 -15.20
C LYS A 9 -3.91 -18.39 -15.37
N LYS A 10 -3.16 -18.65 -16.45
CA LYS A 10 -1.88 -17.96 -16.72
C LYS A 10 -2.06 -16.46 -17.00
N ILE A 11 -3.13 -16.08 -17.71
CA ILE A 11 -3.48 -14.68 -17.98
C ILE A 11 -3.85 -13.98 -16.68
N GLN A 12 -4.70 -14.61 -15.86
CA GLN A 12 -5.08 -14.09 -14.54
C GLN A 12 -3.83 -13.87 -13.67
N THR A 13 -2.97 -14.87 -13.49
CA THR A 13 -1.74 -14.73 -12.68
C THR A 13 -0.85 -13.58 -13.17
N ARG A 14 -0.67 -13.43 -14.48
CA ARG A 14 0.12 -12.30 -15.04
C ARG A 14 -0.52 -10.95 -14.73
N TYR A 15 -1.84 -10.87 -14.74
CA TYR A 15 -2.57 -9.65 -14.41
C TYR A 15 -2.45 -9.30 -12.92
N PHE A 16 -2.60 -10.28 -12.02
CA PHE A 16 -2.37 -10.12 -10.58
C PHE A 16 -0.96 -9.59 -10.29
N ASN A 17 0.06 -10.21 -10.90
CA ASN A 17 1.44 -9.78 -10.72
C ASN A 17 1.68 -8.33 -11.16
N LYS A 18 0.97 -7.83 -12.18
CA LYS A 18 1.07 -6.42 -12.60
C LYS A 18 0.45 -5.48 -11.56
N ILE A 19 -0.66 -5.88 -10.95
CA ILE A 19 -1.31 -5.10 -9.89
C ILE A 19 -0.47 -5.09 -8.62
N ASP A 20 0.08 -6.23 -8.20
CA ASP A 20 0.97 -6.29 -7.04
C ASP A 20 2.22 -5.42 -7.25
N ARG A 21 2.81 -5.46 -8.45
CA ARG A 21 3.92 -4.57 -8.81
C ARG A 21 3.51 -3.09 -8.75
N ALA A 22 2.33 -2.73 -9.23
CA ALA A 22 1.82 -1.37 -9.14
C ALA A 22 1.55 -0.95 -7.67
N VAL A 23 1.09 -1.86 -6.83
CA VAL A 23 0.97 -1.61 -5.38
C VAL A 23 2.35 -1.36 -4.76
N ASP A 24 3.37 -2.12 -5.16
CA ASP A 24 4.73 -1.90 -4.69
C ASP A 24 5.31 -0.56 -5.16
N GLU A 25 5.04 -0.13 -6.40
CA GLU A 25 5.37 1.21 -6.89
C GLU A 25 4.74 2.31 -6.00
N VAL A 26 3.49 2.14 -5.57
CA VAL A 26 2.86 3.07 -4.60
C VAL A 26 3.55 3.02 -3.23
N LYS A 27 3.89 1.83 -2.71
CA LYS A 27 4.62 1.69 -1.44
C LYS A 27 5.96 2.40 -1.48
N PHE A 28 6.74 2.21 -2.55
CA PHE A 28 8.03 2.89 -2.72
C PHE A 28 7.86 4.39 -2.88
N GLY A 29 6.83 4.85 -3.61
CA GLY A 29 6.56 6.28 -3.74
C GLY A 29 6.11 6.93 -2.42
N LEU A 30 5.35 6.22 -1.59
CA LEU A 30 5.01 6.65 -0.23
C LEU A 30 6.25 6.69 0.66
N TYR A 31 7.06 5.63 0.64
CA TYR A 31 8.32 5.55 1.37
C TYR A 31 9.22 6.75 1.06
N ALA A 32 9.49 7.02 -0.21
CA ALA A 32 10.37 8.11 -0.65
C ALA A 32 9.90 9.48 -0.15
N ARG A 33 8.60 9.77 -0.31
CA ARG A 33 7.99 11.03 0.15
C ARG A 33 8.05 11.18 1.68
N ILE A 34 7.74 10.11 2.41
CA ILE A 34 7.79 10.11 3.88
C ILE A 34 9.23 10.29 4.36
N ASN A 35 10.18 9.53 3.79
CA ASN A 35 11.60 9.59 4.12
C ASN A 35 12.12 11.02 3.96
N LEU A 36 11.87 11.67 2.81
CA LEU A 36 12.28 13.06 2.59
C LEU A 36 11.61 14.03 3.58
N GLU A 37 10.32 13.84 3.88
CA GLU A 37 9.61 14.72 4.82
C GLU A 37 10.18 14.64 6.22
N VAL A 38 10.51 13.44 6.71
CA VAL A 38 11.03 13.25 8.07
C VAL A 38 12.53 13.54 8.16
N GLN A 39 13.29 13.36 7.06
CA GLN A 39 14.66 13.89 6.95
C GLN A 39 14.70 15.40 7.17
N LYS A 40 13.80 16.15 6.52
CA LYS A 40 13.67 17.61 6.70
C LYS A 40 13.30 18.02 8.14
N LYS A 41 12.78 17.08 8.94
CA LYS A 41 12.43 17.28 10.35
C LYS A 41 13.53 16.78 11.31
N ASN A 42 14.72 16.44 10.80
CA ASN A 42 15.84 15.90 11.57
C ASN A 42 15.50 14.60 12.31
N GLU A 43 14.67 13.74 11.71
CA GLU A 43 14.45 12.38 12.21
C GLU A 43 15.78 11.62 12.24
N LYS A 44 16.07 10.91 13.33
CA LYS A 44 17.33 10.19 13.51
C LYS A 44 17.50 9.06 12.50
N GLU A 45 16.43 8.32 12.24
CA GLU A 45 16.41 7.13 11.39
C GLU A 45 15.27 7.23 10.36
N PRO A 46 15.38 8.17 9.41
CA PRO A 46 14.26 8.55 8.55
C PRO A 46 13.81 7.40 7.63
N GLY A 47 14.74 6.57 7.16
CA GLY A 47 14.44 5.39 6.35
C GLY A 47 13.71 4.32 7.14
N LEU A 48 14.16 3.99 8.36
CA LEU A 48 13.47 3.03 9.24
C LEU A 48 12.07 3.55 9.61
N PHE A 49 11.95 4.85 9.89
CA PHE A 49 10.66 5.48 10.15
C PHE A 49 9.71 5.36 8.97
N ALA A 50 10.16 5.76 7.77
CA ALA A 50 9.36 5.71 6.55
C ALA A 50 8.92 4.26 6.22
N ALA A 51 9.84 3.30 6.33
CA ALA A 51 9.54 1.89 6.13
C ALA A 51 8.51 1.38 7.16
N ALA A 52 8.65 1.74 8.43
CA ALA A 52 7.72 1.33 9.49
C ALA A 52 6.32 1.92 9.27
N VAL A 53 6.22 3.19 8.85
CA VAL A 53 4.94 3.83 8.50
C VAL A 53 4.28 3.11 7.32
N VAL A 54 5.01 2.88 6.22
CA VAL A 54 4.48 2.15 5.05
C VAL A 54 4.05 0.74 5.43
N ASN A 55 4.87 0.00 6.17
CA ASN A 55 4.52 -1.34 6.63
C ASN A 55 3.23 -1.33 7.47
N ASN A 56 3.05 -0.37 8.38
CA ASN A 56 1.81 -0.25 9.15
C ASN A 56 0.58 0.07 8.28
N MET A 57 0.71 0.99 7.31
CA MET A 57 -0.39 1.33 6.40
C MET A 57 -0.84 0.12 5.56
N PHE A 58 0.10 -0.73 5.15
CA PHE A 58 -0.17 -1.93 4.36
C PHE A 58 -0.27 -3.22 5.18
N SER A 59 -0.24 -3.13 6.51
CA SER A 59 -0.26 -4.27 7.45
C SER A 59 0.79 -5.35 7.11
N LEU A 60 2.00 -4.91 6.74
CA LEU A 60 3.14 -5.77 6.45
C LEU A 60 3.95 -6.00 7.73
N PRO A 61 4.35 -7.24 8.03
CA PRO A 61 5.24 -7.50 9.16
C PRO A 61 6.65 -6.96 8.89
N PRO A 62 7.39 -6.56 9.94
CA PRO A 62 8.81 -6.24 9.81
C PRO A 62 9.59 -7.48 9.35
N LYS A 63 10.61 -7.28 8.51
CA LYS A 63 11.42 -8.37 7.95
C LYS A 63 12.70 -8.69 8.73
N THR A 64 13.11 -7.80 9.64
CA THR A 64 14.35 -7.92 10.41
C THR A 64 14.08 -7.65 11.89
N ILE A 65 14.91 -8.20 12.78
CA ILE A 65 14.84 -7.98 14.23
C ILE A 65 14.97 -6.49 14.57
N GLU A 66 15.84 -5.78 13.84
CA GLU A 66 16.01 -4.33 13.97
C GLU A 66 14.74 -3.56 13.62
N ALA A 67 14.09 -3.89 12.50
CA ALA A 67 12.84 -3.25 12.10
C ALA A 67 11.70 -3.55 13.09
N GLU A 68 11.65 -4.76 13.63
CA GLU A 68 10.68 -5.13 14.65
C GLU A 68 10.89 -4.34 15.95
N LYS A 69 12.15 -4.26 16.42
CA LYS A 69 12.52 -3.47 17.59
C LYS A 69 12.16 -1.99 17.37
N TYR A 70 12.54 -1.42 16.23
CA TYR A 70 12.25 -0.03 15.89
C TYR A 70 10.74 0.25 15.88
N GLN A 71 9.95 -0.62 15.23
CA GLN A 71 8.50 -0.47 15.15
C GLN A 71 7.84 -0.54 16.54
N ARG A 72 8.33 -1.42 17.42
CA ARG A 72 7.84 -1.54 18.80
C ARG A 72 8.14 -0.29 19.62
N GLU A 73 9.39 0.20 19.55
CA GLU A 73 9.84 1.38 20.31
C GLU A 73 9.19 2.68 19.84
N ASN A 74 8.87 2.77 18.54
CA ASN A 74 8.31 3.98 17.93
C ASN A 74 6.82 3.88 17.59
N LYS A 75 6.10 2.88 18.13
CA LYS A 75 4.71 2.58 17.77
C LYS A 75 3.80 3.80 17.78
N LYS A 76 3.78 4.56 18.88
CA LYS A 76 2.93 5.75 19.02
C LYS A 76 3.26 6.82 17.98
N LYS A 77 4.55 7.08 17.76
CA LYS A 77 5.04 8.06 16.79
C LYS A 77 4.62 7.69 15.36
N ILE A 78 4.73 6.41 15.00
CA ILE A 78 4.29 5.86 13.72
C ILE A 78 2.77 6.04 13.57
N GLU A 79 1.98 5.67 14.59
CA GLU A 79 0.53 5.80 14.57
C GLU A 79 0.07 7.26 14.44
N ASP A 80 0.73 8.19 15.13
CA ASP A 80 0.43 9.61 15.07
C ASP A 80 0.78 10.19 13.70
N TYR A 81 1.89 9.78 13.09
CA TYR A 81 2.21 10.16 11.71
C TYR A 81 1.19 9.58 10.71
N ILE A 82 0.76 8.34 10.85
CA ILE A 82 -0.27 7.76 9.98
C ILE A 82 -1.57 8.59 10.03
N LYS A 83 -1.93 9.16 11.19
CA LYS A 83 -3.10 10.05 11.29
C LYS A 83 -2.94 11.35 10.51
N THR A 84 -1.71 11.84 10.28
CA THR A 84 -1.50 13.07 9.51
C THR A 84 -1.71 12.85 8.01
N ILE A 85 -1.57 11.61 7.52
CA ILE A 85 -1.83 11.23 6.12
C ILE A 85 -3.23 11.63 5.67
N LYS A 86 -4.21 11.66 6.58
CA LYS A 86 -5.58 12.09 6.27
C LYS A 86 -5.66 13.52 5.69
N ASN A 87 -4.68 14.36 6.02
CA ASN A 87 -4.60 15.76 5.58
C ASN A 87 -3.73 15.94 4.33
N ASP A 88 -3.00 14.90 3.90
CA ASP A 88 -2.16 14.91 2.70
C ASP A 88 -2.93 14.27 1.55
N SER A 89 -3.53 15.10 0.70
CA SER A 89 -4.41 14.63 -0.38
C SER A 89 -3.73 13.64 -1.33
N ASP A 90 -2.43 13.81 -1.62
CA ASP A 90 -1.67 12.98 -2.54
C ASP A 90 -1.38 11.61 -1.92
N LYS A 91 -0.82 11.58 -0.71
CA LYS A 91 -0.53 10.33 0.01
C LYS A 91 -1.82 9.56 0.34
N LYS A 92 -2.86 10.27 0.78
CA LYS A 92 -4.20 9.71 1.06
C LYS A 92 -4.77 9.05 -0.18
N TYR A 93 -4.77 9.75 -1.32
CA TYR A 93 -5.31 9.24 -2.57
C TYR A 93 -4.53 8.01 -3.05
N ALA A 94 -3.19 8.07 -3.07
CA ALA A 94 -2.36 6.95 -3.50
C ALA A 94 -2.58 5.69 -2.65
N LEU A 95 -2.60 5.84 -1.31
CA LEU A 95 -2.88 4.76 -0.39
C LEU A 95 -4.27 4.16 -0.62
N ALA A 96 -5.30 5.01 -0.78
CA ALA A 96 -6.66 4.56 -1.01
C ALA A 96 -6.80 3.77 -2.30
N GLN A 97 -6.23 4.25 -3.42
CA GLN A 97 -6.26 3.51 -4.68
C GLN A 97 -5.55 2.16 -4.55
N ALA A 98 -4.37 2.12 -3.91
CA ALA A 98 -3.62 0.88 -3.76
C ALA A 98 -4.36 -0.17 -2.93
N LEU A 99 -4.94 0.22 -1.79
CA LEU A 99 -5.67 -0.71 -0.93
C LEU A 99 -6.99 -1.16 -1.57
N THR A 100 -7.74 -0.25 -2.18
CA THR A 100 -9.04 -0.59 -2.78
C THR A 100 -8.87 -1.43 -4.05
N ILE A 101 -7.93 -1.11 -4.94
CA ILE A 101 -7.70 -1.89 -6.17
C ILE A 101 -7.21 -3.30 -5.85
N ARG A 102 -6.26 -3.43 -4.90
CA ARG A 102 -5.78 -4.74 -4.48
C ARG A 102 -6.93 -5.57 -3.89
N HIS A 103 -7.77 -4.97 -3.06
CA HIS A 103 -8.93 -5.65 -2.48
C HIS A 103 -9.93 -6.10 -3.56
N GLN A 104 -10.30 -5.23 -4.49
CA GLN A 104 -11.22 -5.54 -5.60
C GLN A 104 -10.69 -6.67 -6.49
N VAL A 105 -9.42 -6.60 -6.86
CA VAL A 105 -8.79 -7.58 -7.75
C VAL A 105 -8.70 -8.94 -7.06
N VAL A 106 -8.32 -8.99 -5.78
CA VAL A 106 -8.27 -10.23 -5.01
C VAL A 106 -9.65 -10.84 -4.79
N PHE A 107 -10.65 -10.02 -4.44
CA PHE A 107 -12.04 -10.47 -4.32
C PHE A 107 -12.54 -11.11 -5.63
N ASN A 108 -12.18 -10.55 -6.78
CA ASN A 108 -12.57 -11.10 -8.08
C ASN A 108 -11.80 -12.37 -8.50
N SER A 109 -10.61 -12.65 -7.95
CA SER A 109 -9.89 -13.93 -8.19
C SER A 109 -10.43 -15.10 -7.39
N ILE A 110 -10.88 -14.83 -6.18
CA ILE A 110 -11.22 -15.88 -5.23
C ILE A 110 -12.66 -16.26 -5.52
N GLY A 111 -12.87 -17.43 -6.10
CA GLY A 111 -14.20 -18.00 -6.28
C GLY A 111 -14.98 -17.93 -4.96
N SER A 112 -16.28 -17.68 -5.05
CA SER A 112 -17.20 -17.44 -3.93
C SER A 112 -16.95 -18.43 -2.79
N GLY A 113 -16.24 -18.02 -1.73
CA GLY A 113 -15.97 -18.87 -0.56
C GLY A 113 -14.61 -18.74 0.12
N GLY A 114 -13.59 -18.13 -0.51
CA GLY A 114 -12.29 -17.91 0.16
C GLY A 114 -12.25 -16.61 0.96
N SER A 115 -12.14 -16.72 2.29
CA SER A 115 -11.97 -15.58 3.19
C SER A 115 -10.52 -15.08 3.16
N ASP A 116 -10.22 -14.08 2.31
CA ASP A 116 -8.89 -13.49 2.28
C ASP A 116 -8.82 -12.24 3.18
N ASP A 117 -8.75 -12.48 4.48
CA ASP A 117 -8.70 -11.43 5.52
C ASP A 117 -7.47 -10.53 5.38
N PHE A 118 -6.36 -11.03 4.82
CA PHE A 118 -5.10 -10.29 4.70
C PHE A 118 -5.19 -9.05 3.82
N THR A 119 -6.06 -9.05 2.80
CA THR A 119 -6.26 -7.85 1.95
C THR A 119 -7.26 -6.87 2.55
N ARG A 120 -8.18 -7.35 3.38
CA ARG A 120 -9.20 -6.54 4.06
C ARG A 120 -8.64 -5.78 5.25
N ILE A 121 -7.73 -6.39 6.02
CA ILE A 121 -7.12 -5.79 7.22
C ILE A 121 -6.57 -4.38 6.96
N PRO A 122 -5.66 -4.15 5.99
CA PRO A 122 -5.10 -2.81 5.79
C PRO A 122 -6.15 -1.79 5.37
N LEU A 123 -7.07 -2.17 4.47
CA LEU A 123 -8.17 -1.31 4.04
C LEU A 123 -9.07 -0.92 5.23
N ASN A 124 -9.54 -1.90 6.00
CA ASN A 124 -10.38 -1.69 7.18
C ASN A 124 -9.68 -0.84 8.24
N ASN A 125 -8.39 -1.06 8.48
CA ASN A 125 -7.61 -0.28 9.44
C ASN A 125 -7.51 1.19 9.02
N MET A 126 -7.28 1.47 7.73
CA MET A 126 -7.20 2.84 7.24
C MET A 126 -8.58 3.52 7.19
N THR A 127 -9.65 2.79 6.91
CA THR A 127 -11.03 3.31 7.01
C THR A 127 -11.40 3.65 8.46
N LYS A 128 -11.11 2.77 9.42
CA LYS A 128 -11.33 3.03 10.86
C LYS A 128 -10.57 4.25 11.37
N LYS A 129 -9.40 4.53 10.80
CA LYS A 129 -8.59 5.72 11.11
C LYS A 129 -9.09 6.99 10.40
N GLY A 130 -10.15 6.91 9.58
CA GLY A 130 -10.68 8.03 8.81
C GLY A 130 -9.78 8.49 7.66
N ILE A 131 -8.82 7.66 7.24
CA ILE A 131 -7.89 7.97 6.15
C ILE A 131 -8.50 7.60 4.81
N ILE A 132 -9.17 6.43 4.73
CA ILE A 132 -9.92 6.04 3.53
C ILE A 132 -11.39 6.35 3.76
N THR A 133 -11.97 7.10 2.84
CA THR A 133 -13.36 7.57 2.87
C THR A 133 -14.09 7.12 1.60
N ASN A 134 -15.42 6.96 1.67
CA ASN A 134 -16.23 6.40 0.58
C ASN A 134 -16.39 7.32 -0.65
N ASP A 135 -15.91 8.56 -0.55
CA ASP A 135 -15.96 9.60 -1.58
C ASP A 135 -14.82 9.50 -2.62
N ILE A 136 -13.84 8.61 -2.39
CA ILE A 136 -12.69 8.49 -3.28
C ILE A 136 -13.12 7.78 -4.57
N LYS A 137 -13.11 8.51 -5.69
CA LYS A 137 -13.33 7.92 -7.02
C LYS A 137 -12.26 6.87 -7.32
N ILE A 138 -12.67 5.61 -7.36
CA ILE A 138 -11.76 4.49 -7.64
C ILE A 138 -11.49 4.41 -9.14
N ILE A 139 -10.22 4.38 -9.52
CA ILE A 139 -9.81 4.24 -10.92
C ILE A 139 -9.83 2.78 -11.34
N THR A 140 -9.93 2.49 -12.64
CA THR A 140 -9.84 1.11 -13.13
C THR A 140 -8.43 0.53 -12.88
N PRO A 141 -8.25 -0.80 -12.79
CA PRO A 141 -6.92 -1.37 -12.56
C PRO A 141 -5.88 -0.97 -13.63
N THR A 142 -6.28 -0.81 -14.89
CA THR A 142 -5.39 -0.32 -15.96
C THR A 142 -4.96 1.13 -15.74
N GLN A 143 -5.87 1.98 -15.25
CA GLN A 143 -5.54 3.35 -14.85
C GLN A 143 -4.66 3.36 -13.59
N PHE A 144 -4.89 2.44 -12.65
CA PHE A 144 -4.08 2.29 -11.46
C PHE A 144 -2.63 1.94 -11.77
N ILE A 145 -2.37 1.01 -12.69
CA ILE A 145 -0.99 0.70 -13.12
C ILE A 145 -0.29 1.95 -13.69
N LYS A 146 -0.99 2.75 -14.50
CA LYS A 146 -0.42 4.00 -15.04
C LYS A 146 -0.18 5.04 -13.94
N PHE A 147 -1.13 5.16 -13.02
CA PHE A 147 -1.05 6.05 -11.87
C PHE A 147 0.13 5.68 -10.96
N ALA A 148 0.26 4.41 -10.57
CA ALA A 148 1.31 3.90 -9.69
C ALA A 148 2.71 4.20 -10.25
N LYS A 149 2.92 3.91 -11.54
CA LYS A 149 4.18 4.22 -12.21
C LYS A 149 4.48 5.72 -12.22
N LYS A 150 3.49 6.57 -12.51
CA LYS A 150 3.65 8.03 -12.46
C LYS A 150 3.95 8.52 -11.05
N TYR A 151 3.25 7.97 -10.06
CA TYR A 151 3.42 8.31 -8.65
C TYR A 151 4.82 7.95 -8.15
N PHE A 152 5.32 6.76 -8.51
CA PHE A 152 6.68 6.33 -8.23
C PHE A 152 7.72 7.19 -8.94
N ASN A 153 7.60 7.39 -10.26
CA ASN A 153 8.57 8.17 -11.05
C ASN A 153 8.63 9.66 -10.70
N SER A 154 7.61 10.20 -10.03
CA SER A 154 7.59 11.58 -9.53
C SER A 154 8.00 11.67 -8.06
N SER A 155 8.43 10.56 -7.45
CA SER A 155 8.92 10.56 -6.09
C SER A 155 10.33 11.14 -6.04
N PRO A 156 10.72 11.76 -4.91
CA PRO A 156 12.12 12.11 -4.69
C PRO A 156 13.02 10.88 -4.77
N ASP A 157 14.25 11.07 -5.23
CA ASP A 157 15.29 10.05 -5.12
C ASP A 157 15.56 9.77 -3.64
N TYR A 158 15.76 8.50 -3.30
CA TYR A 158 15.93 8.00 -1.94
C TYR A 158 17.18 7.14 -1.79
#